data_AF-A0A973GF96-F1
#
_entry.id   AF-A0A973GF96-F1
#
_cell.length_a   1.000
_cell.length_b   1.000
_cell.length_c   1.000
_cell.angle_alpha   90.00
_cell.angle_beta   90.00
_cell.angle_gamma   90.00
#
_symmetry.space_group_name_H-M   'P 1'
#
loop_
_entity.id
_entity.type
_entity.pdbx_description
1 polymer ?
#
loop_
_entity_poly.entity_id
_entity_poly.type
_entity_poly.pdbx_seq_one_letter_code
_entity_poly.pdbx_strand_id
1 'polypeptide(L)'
;GRPDRAARVDQETALADTSRLLGVAVTAADLLGYREQVWETGLPVAMPGHRERVAALRVALAEQGGLSVTGAWVAGTGLAAVVTDARAVAESLIRTEELRAG
;
A
#
# COMPACT_ATOMS: atom_id res chain seq x y z
N GLY A 1 2.89 -2.36 20.43
CA GLY A 1 4.24 -2.94 20.47
C GLY A 1 5.00 -2.41 19.27
N ARG A 2 6.28 -2.06 19.45
CA ARG A 2 7.17 -1.76 18.32
C ARG A 2 7.13 -2.99 17.40
N PRO A 3 6.85 -2.87 16.08
CA PRO A 3 6.93 -4.03 15.21
C PRO A 3 8.33 -4.61 15.35
N ASP A 4 8.39 -5.92 15.62
CA ASP A 4 9.63 -6.68 15.61
C ASP A 4 10.34 -6.34 14.28
N ARG A 5 11.65 -6.03 14.34
CA ARG A 5 12.42 -5.75 13.13
C ARG A 5 12.23 -6.97 12.23
N ALA A 6 11.45 -6.85 11.16
CA ALA A 6 11.17 -7.96 10.28
C ALA A 6 12.51 -8.65 9.98
N ALA A 7 12.61 -9.94 10.32
CA ALA A 7 13.85 -10.68 10.16
C ALA A 7 14.29 -10.49 8.71
N ARG A 8 15.51 -9.95 8.51
CA ARG A 8 16.07 -9.81 7.17
C ARG A 8 16.11 -11.20 6.56
N VAL A 9 15.49 -11.36 5.39
CA VAL A 9 15.58 -12.61 4.64
C VAL A 9 16.83 -12.53 3.79
N ASP A 10 17.89 -13.19 4.24
CA ASP A 10 19.13 -13.28 3.48
C ASP A 10 19.00 -14.21 2.26
N GLN A 11 20.00 -14.16 1.40
CA GLN A 11 20.02 -14.93 0.15
C GLN A 11 19.96 -16.44 0.40
N GLU A 12 20.62 -16.93 1.44
CA GLU A 12 20.67 -18.36 1.77
C GLU A 12 19.28 -18.88 2.17
N THR A 13 18.59 -18.16 3.05
CA THR A 13 17.21 -18.47 3.45
C THR A 13 16.28 -18.47 2.23
N ALA A 14 16.39 -17.46 1.37
CA ALA A 14 15.58 -17.35 0.16
C ALA A 14 15.80 -18.53 -0.82
N LEU A 15 17.05 -18.98 -1.00
CA LEU A 15 17.38 -20.12 -1.86
C LEU A 15 16.87 -21.45 -1.28
N ALA A 16 16.97 -21.63 0.04
CA ALA A 16 16.44 -22.80 0.72
C ALA A 16 14.91 -22.90 0.57
N ASP A 17 14.19 -21.80 0.81
CA ASP A 17 12.74 -21.75 0.62
C ASP A 17 12.34 -21.93 -0.84
N THR A 18 13.08 -21.35 -1.77
CA THR A 18 12.86 -21.53 -3.21
C THR A 18 12.98 -23.01 -3.59
N SER A 19 14.04 -23.69 -3.13
CA SER A 19 14.23 -25.12 -3.39
C SER A 19 13.07 -25.96 -2.84
N ARG A 20 12.60 -25.62 -1.64
CA ARG A 20 11.45 -26.29 -1.01
C ARG A 20 10.14 -26.06 -1.76
N LEU A 21 9.88 -24.83 -2.23
CA LEU A 21 8.65 -24.47 -2.93
C LEU A 21 8.59 -25.08 -4.34
N LEU A 22 9.73 -25.15 -5.02
CA LEU A 22 9.82 -25.65 -6.40
C LEU A 22 10.07 -27.17 -6.47
N GLY A 23 10.54 -27.79 -5.39
CA GLY A 23 10.85 -29.23 -5.35
C GLY A 23 12.12 -29.62 -6.10
N VAL A 24 12.96 -28.66 -6.46
CA VAL A 24 14.25 -28.85 -7.13
C VAL A 24 15.35 -28.10 -6.38
N ALA A 25 16.59 -28.57 -6.45
CA ALA A 25 17.71 -27.86 -5.85
C ALA A 25 17.98 -26.55 -6.62
N VAL A 26 17.90 -25.41 -5.93
CA VAL A 26 18.30 -24.10 -6.44
C VAL A 26 19.44 -23.58 -5.58
N THR A 27 20.60 -23.37 -6.20
CA THR A 27 21.84 -22.99 -5.52
C THR A 27 22.28 -21.58 -5.91
N ALA A 28 23.33 -21.07 -5.26
CA ALA A 28 23.94 -19.80 -5.63
C ALA A 28 24.47 -19.78 -7.08
N ALA A 29 24.81 -20.94 -7.66
CA ALA A 29 25.25 -21.04 -9.05
C ALA A 29 24.12 -20.78 -10.06
N ASP A 30 22.86 -20.96 -9.64
CA ASP A 30 21.67 -20.77 -10.47
C ASP A 30 21.16 -19.32 -10.43
N LEU A 31 21.79 -18.46 -9.62
CA LEU A 31 21.32 -17.10 -9.34
C LEU A 31 22.00 -16.06 -10.23
N LEU A 32 21.23 -15.39 -11.09
CA LEU A 32 21.74 -14.32 -11.95
C LEU A 32 21.91 -12.97 -11.22
N GLY A 33 21.19 -12.77 -10.12
CA GLY A 33 21.27 -11.53 -9.34
C GLY A 33 20.43 -11.58 -8.08
N TYR A 34 20.85 -10.81 -7.08
CA TYR A 34 20.19 -10.71 -5.79
C TYR A 34 20.14 -9.25 -5.32
N ARG A 35 19.00 -8.85 -4.75
CA ARG A 35 18.83 -7.56 -4.09
C ARG A 35 17.91 -7.72 -2.91
N GLU A 36 18.41 -7.38 -1.73
CA GLU A 36 17.58 -7.24 -0.56
C GLU A 36 16.99 -5.83 -0.50
N GLN A 37 15.67 -5.75 -0.29
CA GLN A 37 14.98 -4.50 -0.02
C GLN A 37 14.14 -4.68 1.24
N VAL A 38 14.52 -3.98 2.29
CA VAL A 38 13.78 -3.95 3.55
C VAL A 38 12.80 -2.77 3.52
N TRP A 39 11.59 -3.03 4.00
CA TRP A 39 10.56 -2.02 4.20
C TRP A 39 10.30 -1.92 5.70
N GLU A 40 10.51 -0.73 6.29
CA GLU A 40 10.30 -0.53 7.73
C GLU A 40 8.85 -0.71 8.16
N THR A 41 7.92 -0.45 7.23
CA THR A 41 6.50 -0.66 7.40
C THR A 41 5.97 -1.47 6.23
N GLY A 42 5.25 -2.56 6.53
CA GLY A 42 4.55 -3.35 5.52
C GLY A 42 3.33 -2.62 4.93
N LEU A 43 2.58 -3.34 4.10
CA LEU A 43 1.31 -2.84 3.58
C LEU A 43 0.32 -2.54 4.73
N PRO A 44 -0.47 -1.45 4.65
CA PRO A 44 -1.53 -1.18 5.61
C PRO A 44 -2.45 -2.39 5.78
N VAL A 45 -2.62 -2.83 7.02
CA VAL A 45 -3.56 -3.90 7.37
C VAL A 45 -4.87 -3.26 7.81
N ALA A 46 -5.92 -3.44 7.00
CA ALA A 46 -7.24 -2.95 7.33
C ALA A 46 -7.85 -3.81 8.45
N MET A 47 -7.96 -3.24 9.64
CA MET A 47 -8.65 -3.87 10.77
C MET A 47 -10.17 -3.85 10.57
N PRO A 48 -10.95 -4.72 11.22
CA PRO A 48 -12.42 -4.62 11.19
C PRO A 48 -12.93 -3.21 11.48
N GLY A 49 -13.98 -2.80 10.77
CA GLY A 49 -14.53 -1.45 10.86
C GLY A 49 -13.75 -0.35 10.10
N HIS A 50 -12.63 -0.69 9.44
CA HIS A 50 -11.78 0.30 8.76
C HIS A 50 -12.50 1.00 7.61
N ARG A 51 -13.26 0.23 6.82
CA ARG A 51 -14.00 0.77 5.68
C ARG A 51 -15.05 1.78 6.13
N GLU A 52 -15.75 1.48 7.22
CA GLU A 52 -16.76 2.34 7.83
C GLU A 52 -16.13 3.62 8.39
N ARG A 53 -14.99 3.52 9.07
CA ARG A 53 -14.24 4.69 9.57
C ARG A 53 -13.77 5.60 8.44
N VAL A 54 -13.23 5.03 7.36
CA VAL A 54 -12.81 5.79 6.17
C VAL A 54 -13.99 6.48 5.50
N ALA A 55 -15.13 5.80 5.39
CA ALA A 55 -16.34 6.39 4.82
C ALA A 55 -16.84 7.57 5.66
N ALA A 56 -16.92 7.40 6.99
CA ALA A 56 -17.30 8.48 7.90
C ALA A 56 -16.34 9.68 7.83
N LEU A 57 -15.03 9.43 7.71
CA LEU A 57 -14.04 10.49 7.53
C LEU A 57 -14.26 11.26 6.22
N ARG A 58 -14.51 10.57 5.10
CA ARG A 58 -14.78 11.24 3.81
C ARG A 58 -16.01 12.13 3.88
N VAL A 59 -17.06 11.70 4.58
CA VAL A 59 -18.27 12.52 4.82
C VAL A 59 -17.91 13.76 5.64
N ALA A 60 -17.22 13.61 6.77
CA ALA A 60 -16.84 14.74 7.61
C ALA A 60 -15.95 15.75 6.88
N LEU A 61 -15.02 15.29 6.03
CA LEU A 61 -14.17 16.15 5.21
C LEU A 61 -14.96 16.90 4.14
N ALA A 62 -15.95 16.26 3.52
CA ALA A 62 -16.81 16.92 2.55
C ALA A 62 -17.64 18.05 3.18
N GLU A 63 -18.12 17.86 4.42
CA GLU A 63 -18.85 18.88 5.18
C GLU A 63 -17.99 20.09 5.55
N GLN A 64 -16.72 19.88 5.93
CA GLN A 64 -15.79 20.97 6.22
C GLN A 64 -15.30 21.68 4.95
N GLY A 65 -15.14 20.92 3.85
CA GLY A 65 -14.59 21.40 2.58
C GLY A 65 -13.09 21.70 2.64
N GLY A 66 -12.48 21.91 1.47
CA GLY A 66 -11.07 22.33 1.36
C GLY A 66 -10.03 21.25 1.68
N LEU A 67 -10.45 20.02 2.00
CA LEU A 67 -9.58 18.89 2.24
C LEU A 67 -10.17 17.61 1.64
N SER A 68 -9.31 16.75 1.10
CA SER A 68 -9.69 15.42 0.59
C SER A 68 -8.59 14.41 0.88
N VAL A 69 -8.97 13.13 0.97
CA VAL A 69 -8.05 12.03 1.31
C VAL A 69 -8.07 10.93 0.24
N THR A 70 -6.90 10.35 -0.01
CA THR A 70 -6.67 9.23 -0.92
C THR A 70 -5.46 8.41 -0.42
N GLY A 71 -5.12 7.33 -1.13
CA GLY A 71 -3.95 6.49 -0.85
C GLY A 71 -4.31 5.09 -0.35
N ALA A 72 -3.28 4.28 -0.11
CA ALA A 72 -3.43 2.85 0.19
C ALA A 72 -4.27 2.54 1.44
N TRP A 73 -4.21 3.42 2.45
CA TRP A 73 -5.01 3.27 3.66
C TRP A 73 -6.48 3.67 3.47
N VAL A 74 -6.82 4.34 2.35
CA VAL A 74 -8.19 4.80 2.05
C VAL A 74 -8.84 3.89 1.01
N ALA A 75 -8.17 3.68 -0.12
CA ALA A 75 -8.69 2.98 -1.29
C ALA A 75 -8.35 1.48 -1.33
N GLY A 76 -7.59 0.98 -0.34
CA GLY A 76 -7.00 -0.35 -0.34
C GLY A 76 -5.58 -0.37 -0.92
N THR A 77 -4.86 -1.48 -0.76
CA THR A 77 -3.42 -1.56 -1.04
C THR A 77 -3.07 -1.93 -2.48
N GLY A 78 -4.05 -2.18 -3.33
CA GLY A 78 -3.85 -2.48 -4.74
C GLY A 78 -3.53 -1.22 -5.55
N LEU A 79 -2.45 -1.25 -6.35
CA LEU A 79 -1.99 -0.09 -7.13
C LEU A 79 -3.11 0.50 -8.01
N ALA A 80 -3.86 -0.35 -8.73
CA ALA A 80 -4.95 0.09 -9.58
C ALA A 80 -6.06 0.82 -8.79
N ALA A 81 -6.42 0.31 -7.62
CA ALA A 81 -7.43 0.94 -6.75
C ALA A 81 -6.95 2.31 -6.25
N VAL A 82 -5.70 2.40 -5.79
CA VAL A 82 -5.09 3.65 -5.30
C VAL A 82 -5.04 4.71 -6.39
N VAL A 83 -4.53 4.36 -7.57
CA VAL A 83 -4.39 5.31 -8.68
C VAL A 83 -5.75 5.80 -9.16
N THR A 84 -6.73 4.91 -9.26
CA THR A 84 -8.09 5.26 -9.69
C THR A 84 -8.75 6.21 -8.68
N ASP A 85 -8.68 5.90 -7.38
CA ASP A 85 -9.22 6.76 -6.32
C ASP A 85 -8.52 8.14 -6.29
N ALA A 86 -7.19 8.17 -6.36
CA ALA A 86 -6.42 9.42 -6.34
C ALA A 86 -6.76 10.34 -7.50
N ARG A 87 -6.96 9.78 -8.71
CA ARG A 87 -7.40 10.55 -9.88
C ARG A 87 -8.80 11.12 -9.69
N ALA A 88 -9.76 10.31 -9.23
CA ALA A 88 -11.12 10.79 -8.96
C ALA A 88 -11.15 11.90 -7.88
N VAL A 89 -10.32 11.79 -6.84
CA VAL A 89 -10.17 12.84 -5.81
C VAL A 89 -9.58 14.11 -6.41
N ALA A 90 -8.53 14.02 -7.22
CA ALA A 90 -7.93 15.19 -7.88
C ALA A 90 -8.92 15.89 -8.81
N GLU A 91 -9.67 15.15 -9.63
CA GLU A 91 -10.73 15.69 -10.50
C GLU A 91 -11.83 16.40 -9.70
N SER A 92 -12.25 15.82 -8.57
CA SER A 92 -13.23 16.46 -7.69
C SER A 92 -12.70 17.78 -7.11
N LEU A 93 -11.44 17.82 -6.67
CA LEU A 93 -10.83 19.03 -6.12
C LEU A 93 -10.76 20.16 -7.16
N ILE A 94 -10.29 19.85 -8.37
CA ILE A 94 -10.22 20.82 -9.48
C ILE A 94 -11.61 21.42 -9.73
N ARG A 95 -12.65 20.57 -9.82
CA ARG A 95 -14.03 21.03 -10.02
C ARG A 95 -14.54 21.91 -8.88
N THR A 96 -14.23 21.58 -7.64
CA THR A 96 -14.64 22.39 -6.48
C THR A 96 -13.97 23.77 -6.49
N GLU A 97 -12.70 23.85 -6.88
CA GLU A 97 -11.99 25.13 -6.99
C GLU A 97 -12.54 25.98 -8.15
N GLU A 98 -12.84 25.37 -9.31
CA GLU A 98 -13.52 26.07 -10.42
C GLU A 98 -14.86 26.68 -10.00
N LEU A 99 -15.65 25.95 -9.21
CA LEU A 99 -16.93 26.44 -8.66
C LEU A 99 -16.77 27.55 -7.62
N ARG A 100 -15.62 27.63 -6.93
CA ARG A 100 -15.34 28.70 -5.95
C ARG A 100 -14.81 29.98 -6.61
N ALA A 101 -14.21 29.85 -7.79
CA ALA A 101 -13.59 30.96 -8.52
C ALA A 101 -14.56 31.75 -9.42
N GLY A 102 -15.77 31.24 -9.67
CA GLY A 102 -16.85 31.89 -10.43
C GLY A 102 -17.93 32.48 -9.55
#